data_AF-X0Z9S8-F1
#
_entry.id   AF-X0Z9S8-F1
#
_cell.length_a   1.000
_cell.length_b   1.000
_cell.length_c   1.000
_cell.angle_alpha   90.00
_cell.angle_beta   90.00
_cell.angle_gamma   90.00
#
_symmetry.space_group_name_H-M   'P 1'
#
loop_
_entity.id
_entity.type
_entity.pdbx_description
1 polymer ?
#
loop_
_entity_poly.entity_id
_entity_poly.type
_entity_poly.pdbx_seq_one_letter_code
_entity_poly.pdbx_strand_id
1 'polypeptide(L)' 'MANINKKPYKAFIVPHTHWDREWYQTFQQFRIRLIDLINNLVDILENDKTFSDFTLDGQTIVLEDYLEVHPERRE' A
#
# COMPACT_ATOMS: atom_id res chain seq x y z
N MET A 1 -30.87 14.07 28.45
CA MET A 1 -29.89 13.11 27.92
C MET A 1 -30.46 12.58 26.61
N ALA A 2 -29.78 12.79 25.47
CA ALA A 2 -30.31 12.37 24.19
C ALA A 2 -30.25 10.84 24.05
N ASN A 3 -31.38 10.22 23.69
CA ASN A 3 -31.45 8.80 23.34
C ASN A 3 -30.73 8.59 22.01
N ILE A 4 -29.46 8.20 22.05
CA ILE A 4 -28.70 7.81 20.86
C ILE A 4 -29.19 6.43 20.43
N ASN A 5 -29.95 6.38 19.34
CA ASN A 5 -30.42 5.16 18.74
C ASN A 5 -29.22 4.38 18.15
N LYS A 6 -28.77 3.32 18.83
CA LYS A 6 -27.62 2.50 18.42
C LYS A 6 -28.00 1.58 17.26
N LYS A 7 -28.12 2.10 16.04
CA LYS A 7 -28.11 1.27 14.82
C LYS A 7 -26.67 0.84 14.50
N PRO A 8 -26.45 -0.42 14.08
CA PRO A 8 -25.13 -0.87 13.65
C PRO A 8 -24.73 -0.18 12.34
N TYR A 9 -23.49 0.31 12.27
CA TYR A 9 -22.88 0.83 11.04
C TYR A 9 -21.94 -0.21 10.46
N LYS A 10 -21.90 -0.32 9.13
CA LYS A 10 -20.88 -1.07 8.42
C LYS A 10 -19.77 -0.11 8.03
N ALA A 11 -18.56 -0.35 8.54
CA ALA A 11 -17.35 0.35 8.11
C ALA A 11 -16.60 -0.52 7.10
N PHE A 12 -16.02 0.13 6.09
CA PHE A 12 -15.10 -0.49 5.14
C PHE A 12 -13.74 0.18 5.33
N ILE A 13 -12.69 -0.63 5.50
CA ILE A 13 -11.32 -0.16 5.64
C ILE A 13 -10.61 -0.56 4.36
N VAL A 14 -9.98 0.42 3.69
CA VAL A 14 -9.21 0.18 2.46
C VAL A 14 -7.76 0.61 2.73
N PRO A 15 -6.87 -0.36 3.02
CA PRO A 15 -5.45 -0.07 3.21
C PRO A 15 -4.85 0.49 1.91
N HIS A 16 -4.12 1.60 2.02
CA HIS A 16 -3.41 2.23 0.92
C HIS A 16 -2.30 3.12 1.46
N THR A 17 -1.39 3.53 0.58
CA THR A 17 -0.59 4.73 0.78
C THR A 17 -0.84 5.65 -0.39
N HIS A 18 -0.83 6.96 -0.15
CA HIS A 18 -0.59 7.90 -1.23
C HIS A 18 0.91 7.89 -1.54
N TRP A 19 1.29 7.82 -2.81
CA TRP A 19 2.68 7.68 -3.21
C TRP A 19 3.06 8.68 -4.30
N ASP A 20 3.49 9.87 -3.88
CA ASP A 20 4.16 10.80 -4.78
C ASP A 20 5.45 10.15 -5.31
N ARG A 21 5.50 9.90 -6.63
CA ARG A 21 6.66 9.23 -7.27
C ARG A 21 7.96 10.01 -7.06
N GLU A 22 7.87 11.33 -7.00
CA GLU A 22 8.93 12.26 -6.61
C GLU A 22 8.30 13.57 -6.13
N TRP A 23 8.94 14.22 -5.15
CA TRP A 23 8.42 15.50 -4.63
C TRP A 23 9.53 16.34 -3.96
N TYR A 24 9.56 16.44 -2.63
CA TYR A 24 10.54 17.22 -1.87
C TYR A 24 11.91 16.53 -1.71
N GLN A 25 12.00 15.29 -2.16
CA GLN A 25 13.22 14.47 -2.24
C GLN A 25 13.33 13.93 -3.66
N THR A 26 14.53 13.46 -4.02
CA THR A 26 14.75 12.94 -5.38
C THR A 26 13.94 11.66 -5.60
N PHE A 27 13.60 11.39 -6.86
CA PHE A 27 12.96 10.13 -7.28
C PHE A 27 13.62 8.90 -6.63
N GLN A 28 14.95 8.81 -6.62
CA GLN A 28 15.65 7.64 -6.06
C GLN A 28 15.48 7.50 -4.55
N GLN A 29 15.39 8.61 -3.81
CA GLN A 29 15.13 8.57 -2.37
C GLN A 29 13.73 8.06 -2.06
N PHE A 30 12.73 8.48 -2.85
CA PHE A 30 11.39 7.88 -2.78
C PHE A 30 11.43 6.42 -3.21
N ARG A 31 12.07 6.07 -4.32
CA ARG A 31 12.13 4.71 -4.85
C ARG A 31 12.69 3.70 -3.84
N ILE A 32 13.72 4.06 -3.07
CA ILE A 32 14.24 3.19 -2.00
C ILE A 32 13.14 2.88 -0.97
N ARG A 33 12.37 3.89 -0.54
CA ARG A 33 11.26 3.69 0.39
C ARG A 33 10.11 2.90 -0.25
N LEU A 34 9.90 3.04 -1.55
CA LEU A 34 8.91 2.24 -2.28
C LEU A 34 9.28 0.76 -2.24
N ILE A 35 10.56 0.46 -2.45
CA ILE A 35 11.07 -0.92 -2.39
C ILE A 35 10.84 -1.52 -1.00
N ASP A 36 11.18 -0.78 0.05
CA ASP A 36 10.92 -1.22 1.43
C ASP A 36 9.41 -1.42 1.68
N LEU A 37 8.56 -0.53 1.17
CA LEU A 37 7.11 -0.66 1.30
C LEU A 37 6.59 -1.94 0.64
N ILE A 38 6.98 -2.20 -0.61
CA ILE A 38 6.48 -3.37 -1.36
C ILE A 38 7.02 -4.66 -0.76
N ASN A 39 8.30 -4.72 -0.36
CA ASN A 39 8.87 -5.89 0.30
C ASN A 39 8.09 -6.25 1.57
N ASN A 40 7.87 -5.28 2.46
CA ASN A 40 7.10 -5.51 3.68
C ASN A 40 5.63 -5.85 3.39
N LEU A 41 5.04 -5.22 2.38
CA LEU A 41 3.65 -5.49 1.99
C LEU A 41 3.47 -6.93 1.49
N VAL A 42 4.39 -7.43 0.65
CA VAL A 42 4.36 -8.82 0.18
C VAL A 42 4.49 -9.78 1.35
N ASP A 43 5.45 -9.54 2.26
CA ASP A 43 5.64 -10.37 3.45
C ASP A 43 4.36 -10.43 4.32
N ILE A 44 3.66 -9.30 4.48
CA ILE A 44 2.38 -9.23 5.21
C ILE A 44 1.30 -10.02 4.47
N LEU A 45 1.12 -9.81 3.16
CA LEU A 45 0.09 -10.47 2.37
C LEU A 45 0.26 -12.01 2.33
N GLU A 46 1.50 -12.49 2.33
CA GLU A 46 1.78 -13.93 2.33
C GLU A 46 1.51 -14.56 3.71
N ASN A 47 1.90 -13.88 4.79
CA ASN A 47 1.97 -14.47 6.12
C ASN A 47 0.79 -14.11 7.05
N ASP A 48 0.14 -12.96 6.87
CA ASP A 48 -1.00 -12.53 7.69
C ASP A 48 -2.34 -12.74 6.98
N LYS A 49 -3.06 -13.80 7.37
CA LYS A 49 -4.37 -14.13 6.78
C LYS A 49 -5.49 -13.16 7.14
N THR A 50 -5.25 -12.21 8.04
CA THR A 50 -6.20 -11.15 8.38
C THR A 50 -6.06 -9.91 7.48
N PHE A 51 -4.99 -9.84 6.68
CA PHE A 51 -4.70 -8.74 5.78
C PHE A 51 -4.78 -9.20 4.32
N SER A 52 -5.89 -8.89 3.64
CA SER A 52 -6.18 -9.47 2.32
C SER A 52 -5.75 -8.60 1.14
N ASP A 53 -5.81 -7.27 1.27
CA ASP A 53 -5.71 -6.37 0.13
C ASP A 53 -5.01 -5.05 0.48
N PHE A 54 -4.34 -4.45 -0.50
CA PHE A 54 -3.75 -3.12 -0.43
C PHE A 54 -3.91 -2.38 -1.75
N THR A 55 -4.33 -1.11 -1.69
CA THR A 55 -4.46 -0.27 -2.88
C THR A 55 -3.19 0.53 -3.12
N LEU A 56 -2.53 0.29 -4.26
CA LEU A 56 -1.33 1.04 -4.69
C LEU A 56 -1.71 2.36 -5.40
N ASP A 57 -2.38 3.24 -4.66
CA ASP A 57 -2.64 4.65 -5.02
C ASP A 57 -3.29 4.92 -6.39
N GLY A 58 -3.88 3.90 -7.03
CA GLY A 58 -4.49 4.03 -8.35
C GLY A 58 -3.50 4.22 -9.52
N GLN A 59 -2.21 3.94 -9.30
CA GLN A 59 -1.15 4.09 -10.31
C GLN A 59 -0.39 2.78 -10.51
N THR A 60 -0.24 2.38 -11.77
CA THR A 60 0.43 1.11 -12.12
C THR A 60 1.96 1.24 -12.17
N ILE A 61 2.50 2.46 -12.34
CA ILE A 61 3.95 2.69 -12.51
C ILE A 61 4.76 2.27 -11.28
N VAL A 62 4.12 2.22 -10.11
CA VAL A 62 4.69 1.73 -8.85
C VAL A 62 5.21 0.29 -9.00
N LEU A 63 4.51 -0.54 -9.79
CA LEU A 63 4.92 -1.91 -10.08
C LEU A 63 6.20 -1.95 -10.93
N GLU A 64 6.28 -1.09 -11.95
CA GLU A 64 7.46 -1.00 -12.82
C GLU A 64 8.68 -0.47 -12.06
N ASP A 65 8.50 0.58 -11.25
CA ASP A 65 9.56 1.15 -10.43
C ASP A 65 10.16 0.14 -9.44
N TYR A 66 9.32 -0.75 -8.91
CA TYR A 66 9.76 -1.86 -8.06
C TYR A 66 10.46 -2.97 -8.86
N LEU A 67 9.83 -3.47 -9.93
CA LEU A 67 10.33 -4.61 -10.72
C LEU A 67 11.59 -4.29 -11.54
N GLU A 68 11.85 -3.03 -11.83
CA GLU A 68 13.14 -2.61 -12.38
C GLU A 68 14.31 -2.85 -11.39
N VAL A 69 14.05 -2.87 -10.07
CA VAL A 69 15.06 -3.18 -9.05
C VAL A 69 15.00 -4.65 -8.62
N HIS A 70 13.81 -5.22 -8.53
CA HIS A 70 13.54 -6.62 -8.18
C HIS A 70 12.89 -7.39 -9.34
N PRO A 71 13.58 -7.55 -10.49
CA PRO A 71 12.99 -8.21 -11.67
C PRO A 71 12.63 -9.68 -11.41
N GLU A 72 13.27 -10.32 -10.43
CA GLU A 72 13.00 -11.69 -10.01
C GLU A 72 11.64 -11.88 -9.33
N ARG A 73 11.00 -10.81 -8.86
CA ARG A 73 9.72 -10.85 -8.13
C ARG A 73 8.49 -10.58 -9.02
N ARG A 74 8.61 -10.83 -10.32
CA ARG A 74 7.54 -10.57 -11.30
C ARG A 74 6.43 -11.62 -11.26
N GLU A 75 6.78 -12.86 -10.95
CA GLU A 75 5.88 -14.03 -10.89
C GLU A 75 5.51 -14.33 -9.44
#